data_AF-A0A381P011-F1
#
_entry.id   AF-A0A381P011-F1
#
_cell.length_a   1.000
_cell.length_b   1.000
_cell.length_c   1.000
_cell.angle_alpha   90.00
_cell.angle_beta   90.00
_cell.angle_gamma   90.00
#
_symmetry.space_group_name_H-M   'P 1'
#
loop_
_entity.id
_entity.type
_entity.pdbx_description
1 polymer ?
#
loop_
_entity_poly.entity_id
_entity_poly.type
_entity_poly.pdbx_seq_one_letter_code
_entity_poly.pdbx_strand_id
1 'polypeptide(L)'
;VLPPLELELRLSEGGETVREKLLAEPGDLLQVGELLSHARGPLEVTALELGARKGTDSTKRVQQAKARERPIIWARLVATVRVRFALHRESETLSLKQKLPPETELVVGMVLQLDGRAAVIEALHLRGGKRVRKAAAWDLKRVTCRWKRDGRGRRDDKRRRPQRASDEARKRLTDRGDRRKG
;
A
#
# COMPACT_ATOMS: atom_id res chain seq x y z
N VAL A 1 -19.65 -27.43 -9.04
CA VAL A 1 -18.65 -26.84 -8.12
C VAL A 1 -18.33 -27.93 -7.10
N LEU A 2 -17.06 -28.28 -6.92
CA LEU A 2 -16.68 -29.26 -5.89
C LEU A 2 -16.83 -28.60 -4.50
N PRO A 3 -17.22 -29.34 -3.46
CA PRO A 3 -17.31 -28.76 -2.12
C PRO A 3 -15.92 -28.34 -1.61
N PRO A 4 -15.83 -27.34 -0.71
CA PRO A 4 -14.60 -26.99 -0.02
C PRO A 4 -13.98 -28.19 0.69
N LEU A 5 -12.65 -28.20 0.78
CA LEU A 5 -11.89 -29.24 1.48
C LEU A 5 -11.45 -28.74 2.85
N GLU A 6 -11.57 -29.60 3.85
CA GLU A 6 -10.90 -29.41 5.13
C GLU A 6 -9.46 -29.94 5.07
N LEU A 7 -8.51 -29.02 5.19
CA LEU A 7 -7.08 -29.30 5.23
C LEU A 7 -6.56 -29.31 6.67
N GLU A 8 -5.53 -30.10 6.94
CA GLU A 8 -4.85 -30.07 8.23
C GLU A 8 -4.00 -28.81 8.35
N LEU A 9 -4.21 -28.05 9.42
CA LEU A 9 -3.46 -26.86 9.76
C LEU A 9 -2.69 -27.10 11.07
N ARG A 10 -1.38 -26.83 11.04
CA ARG A 10 -0.49 -26.87 12.20
C ARG A 10 0.02 -25.47 12.46
N LEU A 11 -0.53 -24.83 13.48
CA LEU A 11 -0.15 -23.48 13.90
C LEU A 11 1.00 -23.57 14.90
N SER A 12 2.11 -22.90 14.58
CA SER A 12 3.20 -22.71 15.54
C SER A 12 2.92 -21.47 16.39
N GLU A 13 2.68 -21.68 17.69
CA GLU A 13 2.37 -20.63 18.66
C GLU A 13 3.24 -20.84 19.90
N GLY A 14 4.10 -19.88 20.24
CA GLY A 14 4.87 -19.91 21.50
C GLY A 14 5.80 -21.12 21.69
N GLY A 15 6.16 -21.84 20.61
CA GLY A 15 6.94 -23.08 20.68
C GLY A 15 6.09 -24.36 20.70
N GLU A 16 4.77 -24.23 20.78
CA GLU A 16 3.81 -25.33 20.67
C GLU A 16 3.24 -25.43 19.26
N THR A 17 2.59 -26.56 18.96
CA THR A 17 1.84 -26.79 17.72
C THR A 17 0.38 -27.02 18.03
N VAL A 18 -0.48 -26.08 17.64
CA VAL A 18 -1.93 -26.23 17.70
C VAL A 18 -2.40 -26.86 16.39
N ARG A 19 -3.21 -27.92 16.47
CA ARG A 19 -3.77 -28.61 15.30
C ARG A 19 -5.18 -28.11 15.05
N GLU A 20 -5.42 -27.54 13.89
CA GLU A 20 -6.72 -27.02 13.46
C GLU A 20 -7.04 -27.50 12.04
N LYS A 21 -8.17 -27.02 11.50
CA LYS A 21 -8.61 -27.27 10.13
C LYS A 21 -8.75 -25.95 9.39
N LEU A 22 -8.38 -25.97 8.11
CA LEU A 22 -8.55 -24.83 7.20
C LEU A 22 -9.47 -25.25 6.04
N LEU A 23 -10.46 -24.42 5.71
CA LEU A 23 -11.28 -24.59 4.52
C LEU A 23 -10.54 -24.00 3.31
N ALA A 24 -10.46 -24.77 2.22
CA ALA A 24 -9.87 -24.34 0.96
C ALA A 24 -10.66 -24.89 -0.23
N GLU A 25 -10.68 -24.17 -1.34
CA GLU A 25 -11.27 -24.67 -2.58
C GLU A 25 -10.33 -25.71 -3.20
N PRO A 26 -10.83 -26.83 -3.76
CA PRO A 26 -9.99 -27.86 -4.38
C PRO A 26 -9.02 -27.35 -5.46
N GLY A 27 -9.33 -26.21 -6.07
CA GLY A 27 -8.52 -25.54 -7.09
C GLY A 27 -7.38 -24.70 -6.54
N ASP A 28 -7.39 -24.35 -5.25
CA ASP A 28 -6.44 -23.42 -4.66
C ASP A 28 -5.01 -23.99 -4.72
N LEU A 29 -4.06 -23.12 -5.08
CA LEU A 29 -2.64 -23.41 -5.07
C LEU A 29 -2.01 -22.74 -3.86
N LEU A 30 -1.75 -23.52 -2.82
CA LEU A 30 -1.12 -23.08 -1.58
C LEU A 30 0.39 -22.95 -1.77
N GLN A 31 1.00 -21.93 -1.18
CA GLN A 31 2.45 -21.68 -1.31
C GLN A 31 3.10 -21.29 0.02
N VAL A 32 4.35 -21.70 0.22
CA VAL A 32 5.16 -21.21 1.35
C VAL A 32 5.39 -19.70 1.21
N GLY A 33 5.20 -18.95 2.30
CA GLY A 33 5.23 -17.49 2.34
C GLY A 33 3.91 -16.82 2.00
N GLU A 34 2.88 -17.58 1.62
CA GLU A 34 1.54 -17.07 1.40
C GLU A 34 0.90 -16.60 2.71
N LEU A 35 0.07 -15.55 2.63
CA LEU A 35 -0.75 -15.09 3.74
C LEU A 35 -2.18 -15.63 3.58
N LEU A 36 -2.64 -16.39 4.56
CA LEU A 36 -3.98 -16.97 4.61
C LEU A 36 -4.86 -16.22 5.61
N SER A 37 -6.13 -16.01 5.27
CA SER A 37 -7.14 -15.52 6.22
C SER A 37 -7.47 -16.60 7.24
N HIS A 38 -7.50 -16.23 8.52
CA HIS A 38 -7.89 -17.14 9.59
C HIS A 38 -8.62 -16.35 10.70
N ALA A 39 -9.44 -17.04 11.49
CA ALA A 39 -10.25 -16.41 12.54
C ALA A 39 -9.40 -15.69 13.61
N ARG A 40 -8.17 -16.17 13.84
CA ARG A 40 -7.20 -15.58 14.78
C ARG A 40 -6.40 -14.41 14.19
N GLY A 41 -6.61 -14.07 12.92
CA GLY A 41 -5.79 -13.12 12.16
C GLY A 41 -4.99 -13.82 11.06
N PRO A 42 -4.24 -13.07 10.22
CA PRO A 42 -3.57 -13.64 9.07
C PRO A 42 -2.43 -14.57 9.46
N LEU A 43 -2.34 -15.69 8.73
CA LEU A 43 -1.34 -16.72 8.90
C LEU A 43 -0.33 -16.65 7.76
N GLU A 44 0.96 -16.77 8.06
CA GLU A 44 1.98 -17.02 7.05
C GLU A 44 2.23 -18.52 6.94
N VAL A 45 2.09 -19.08 5.73
CA VAL A 45 2.44 -20.48 5.47
C VAL A 45 3.95 -20.64 5.56
N THR A 46 4.42 -21.48 6.48
CA THR A 46 5.85 -21.72 6.71
C THR A 46 6.34 -23.02 6.08
N ALA A 47 5.46 -24.00 5.89
CA ALA A 47 5.78 -25.24 5.17
C ALA A 47 4.51 -25.93 4.66
N LEU A 48 4.66 -26.72 3.62
CA LEU A 48 3.63 -27.63 3.11
C LEU A 48 4.20 -29.04 3.07
N GLU A 49 3.46 -30.01 3.61
CA GLU A 49 3.86 -31.41 3.67
C GLU A 49 2.86 -32.29 2.93
N LEU A 50 3.34 -33.03 1.94
CA LEU A 50 2.56 -33.99 1.15
C LEU A 50 2.92 -35.43 1.51
N GLY A 51 1.98 -36.34 1.30
CA GLY A 51 2.20 -37.78 1.51
C GLY A 51 1.97 -38.26 2.94
N ALA A 52 1.47 -37.41 3.84
CA ALA A 52 0.93 -37.84 5.13
C ALA A 52 -0.39 -38.60 4.94
N ARG A 53 -0.36 -39.81 4.38
CA ARG A 53 -1.49 -40.74 4.41
C ARG A 53 -1.29 -41.70 5.58
N LYS A 54 -2.39 -42.16 6.19
CA LYS A 54 -2.37 -43.16 7.27
C LYS A 54 -1.45 -44.34 6.85
N GLY A 55 -0.35 -44.53 7.57
CA GLY A 55 0.57 -45.66 7.40
C GLY A 55 1.92 -45.37 6.73
N THR A 56 2.23 -44.12 6.35
CA THR A 56 3.55 -43.76 5.81
C THR A 56 4.24 -42.73 6.71
N ASP A 57 5.42 -43.09 7.26
CA ASP A 57 6.20 -42.25 8.17
C ASP A 57 6.94 -41.08 7.50
N SER A 58 6.90 -40.99 6.17
CA SER A 58 7.63 -39.96 5.42
C SER A 58 6.69 -38.96 4.74
N THR A 59 6.67 -37.74 5.26
CA THR A 59 6.13 -36.57 4.54
C THR A 59 7.21 -35.91 3.70
N LYS A 60 6.87 -35.46 2.49
CA LYS A 60 7.76 -34.63 1.67
C LYS A 60 7.37 -33.17 1.81
N ARG A 61 8.34 -32.32 2.17
CA ARG A 61 8.17 -30.86 2.13
C ARG A 61 8.21 -30.34 0.71
N VAL A 62 7.25 -29.49 0.38
CA VAL A 62 7.13 -28.84 -0.93
C VAL A 62 6.94 -27.34 -0.77
N GLN A 63 7.32 -26.57 -1.79
CA GLN A 63 7.14 -25.11 -1.78
C GLN A 63 5.71 -24.69 -2.14
N GLN A 64 5.01 -25.53 -2.91
CA GLN A 64 3.64 -25.29 -3.37
C GLN A 64 2.89 -26.62 -3.45
N ALA A 65 1.59 -26.60 -3.21
CA ALA A 65 0.71 -27.76 -3.35
C ALA A 65 -0.72 -27.31 -3.68
N LYS A 66 -1.43 -28.09 -4.50
CA LYS A 66 -2.86 -27.86 -4.70
C LYS A 66 -3.63 -28.36 -3.48
N ALA A 67 -4.67 -27.65 -3.07
CA ALA A 67 -5.54 -28.05 -1.97
C ALA A 67 -6.08 -29.48 -2.13
N ARG A 68 -6.42 -29.89 -3.37
CA ARG A 68 -6.87 -31.26 -3.68
C ARG A 68 -5.87 -32.38 -3.31
N GLU A 69 -4.58 -32.06 -3.24
CA GLU A 69 -3.51 -32.99 -2.83
C GLU A 69 -3.48 -33.19 -1.31
N ARG A 70 -4.30 -32.41 -0.58
CA ARG A 70 -4.49 -32.44 0.86
C ARG A 70 -3.17 -32.33 1.64
N PRO A 71 -2.38 -31.25 1.43
CA PRO A 71 -1.18 -31.02 2.21
C PRO A 71 -1.52 -30.78 3.69
N ILE A 72 -0.59 -31.14 4.56
CA ILE A 72 -0.53 -30.56 5.90
C ILE A 72 0.09 -29.17 5.75
N ILE A 73 -0.64 -28.16 6.21
CA ILE A 73 -0.24 -26.76 6.18
C ILE A 73 0.39 -26.43 7.51
N TRP A 74 1.67 -26.02 7.50
CA TRP A 74 2.30 -25.42 8.65
C TRP A 74 2.27 -23.91 8.49
N ALA A 75 1.84 -23.22 9.54
CA ALA A 75 1.69 -21.78 9.52
C ALA A 75 1.98 -21.16 10.88
N ARG A 76 2.16 -19.84 10.88
CA ARG A 76 2.28 -19.02 12.10
C ARG A 76 1.42 -17.78 11.99
N LEU A 77 0.97 -17.27 13.13
CA LEU A 77 0.32 -15.96 13.20
C LEU A 77 1.31 -14.85 12.83
N VAL A 78 0.83 -13.92 12.01
CA VAL A 78 1.60 -12.75 11.61
C VAL A 78 1.28 -11.61 12.55
N ALA A 79 2.21 -11.28 13.45
CA ALA A 79 2.03 -10.15 14.37
C ALA A 79 2.15 -8.78 13.67
N THR A 80 2.92 -8.69 12.59
CA THR A 80 3.06 -7.45 11.80
C THR A 80 3.25 -7.74 10.32
N VAL A 81 2.68 -6.89 9.47
CA VAL A 81 2.90 -6.89 8.03
C VAL A 81 3.73 -5.69 7.61
N ARG A 82 4.54 -5.88 6.56
CA ARG A 82 5.31 -4.78 5.95
C ARG A 82 4.52 -4.16 4.81
N VAL A 83 4.06 -2.94 5.00
CA VAL A 83 3.33 -2.17 3.98
C VAL A 83 4.27 -1.14 3.34
N ARG A 84 4.24 -1.06 2.01
CA ARG A 84 5.01 -0.06 1.24
C ARG A 84 4.20 1.23 1.13
N PHE A 85 4.75 2.33 1.62
CA PHE A 85 4.23 3.67 1.45
C PHE A 85 5.05 4.40 0.38
N ALA A 86 4.40 4.80 -0.72
CA ALA A 86 4.98 5.62 -1.77
C ALA A 86 4.56 7.08 -1.54
N LEU A 87 5.55 7.91 -1.25
CA LEU A 87 5.41 9.35 -1.00
C LEU A 87 5.86 10.13 -2.22
N HIS A 88 4.92 10.80 -2.88
CA HIS A 88 5.24 11.64 -4.02
C HIS A 88 5.71 13.03 -3.56
N ARG A 89 6.83 13.50 -4.11
CA ARG A 89 7.40 14.85 -3.95
C ARG A 89 7.73 15.37 -5.33
N GLU A 90 6.96 16.30 -5.89
CA GLU A 90 7.27 17.03 -7.14
C GLU A 90 7.79 16.14 -8.30
N SER A 91 9.10 15.87 -8.36
CA SER A 91 9.78 15.02 -9.36
C SER A 91 10.18 13.60 -8.89
N GLU A 92 10.03 13.27 -7.61
CA GLU A 92 10.53 12.02 -7.01
C GLU A 92 9.47 11.26 -6.20
N THR A 93 9.69 9.95 -6.04
CA THR A 93 8.87 9.11 -5.17
C THR A 93 9.73 8.41 -4.12
N LEU A 94 9.56 8.80 -2.86
CA LEU A 94 10.18 8.12 -1.73
C LEU A 94 9.36 6.86 -1.38
N SER A 95 10.04 5.73 -1.19
CA SER A 95 9.40 4.47 -0.86
C SER A 95 9.78 4.01 0.55
N LEU A 96 8.87 4.17 1.50
CA LEU A 96 9.05 3.73 2.88
C LEU A 96 8.38 2.37 3.11
N LYS A 97 8.95 1.55 3.99
CA LYS A 97 8.33 0.30 4.46
C LYS A 97 8.01 0.44 5.93
N GLN A 98 6.73 0.32 6.29
CA GLN A 98 6.29 0.39 7.68
C GLN A 98 5.76 -0.97 8.14
N LYS A 99 6.09 -1.37 9.36
CA LYS A 99 5.48 -2.52 10.02
C LYS A 99 4.19 -2.05 10.68
N LEU A 100 3.09 -2.73 10.42
CA LEU A 100 1.78 -2.45 11.01
C LEU A 100 1.18 -3.76 11.52
N PRO A 101 0.37 -3.74 12.60
CA PRO A 101 -0.54 -4.84 12.90
C PRO A 101 -1.38 -5.17 11.65
N PRO A 102 -1.56 -6.44 11.29
CA PRO A 102 -2.21 -6.83 10.03
C PRO A 102 -3.61 -6.24 9.85
N GLU A 103 -4.40 -6.23 10.91
CA GLU A 103 -5.77 -5.73 10.99
C GLU A 103 -5.86 -4.19 10.99
N THR A 104 -4.73 -3.48 11.02
CA THR A 104 -4.71 -2.01 10.97
C THR A 104 -5.45 -1.53 9.73
N GLU A 105 -6.54 -0.85 9.96
CA GLU A 105 -7.40 -0.36 8.91
C GLU A 105 -6.89 0.99 8.40
N LEU A 106 -6.61 1.07 7.10
CA LEU A 106 -6.16 2.29 6.45
C LEU A 106 -7.26 2.82 5.53
N VAL A 107 -7.43 4.14 5.52
CA VAL A 107 -8.49 4.83 4.77
C VAL A 107 -7.89 6.00 3.98
N VAL A 108 -8.36 6.21 2.75
CA VAL A 108 -7.99 7.39 1.96
C VAL A 108 -8.39 8.67 2.71
N GLY A 109 -7.46 9.63 2.82
CA GLY A 109 -7.63 10.86 3.60
C GLY A 109 -7.10 10.77 5.03
N MET A 110 -6.80 9.57 5.54
CA MET A 110 -6.18 9.39 6.84
C MET A 110 -4.82 10.10 6.89
N VAL A 111 -4.55 10.76 8.02
CA VAL A 111 -3.25 11.37 8.31
C VAL A 111 -2.45 10.42 9.19
N LEU A 112 -1.22 10.14 8.79
CA LEU A 112 -0.28 9.32 9.55
C LEU A 112 1.09 9.98 9.64
N GLN A 113 1.90 9.55 10.59
CA GLN A 113 3.30 9.94 10.69
C GLN A 113 4.17 8.98 9.88
N LEU A 114 4.88 9.52 8.88
CA LEU A 114 5.87 8.82 8.08
C LEU A 114 7.19 9.58 8.19
N ASP A 115 8.27 8.89 8.58
CA ASP A 115 9.61 9.52 8.71
C ASP A 115 9.59 10.81 9.54
N GLY A 116 8.85 10.79 10.66
CA GLY A 116 8.70 11.93 11.58
C GLY A 116 7.85 13.11 11.07
N ARG A 117 7.18 12.97 9.91
CA ARG A 117 6.37 14.04 9.31
C ARG A 117 4.96 13.55 8.99
N ALA A 118 3.99 14.47 9.05
CA ALA A 118 2.61 14.14 8.74
C ALA A 118 2.40 13.93 7.23
N ALA A 119 1.80 12.81 6.87
CA ALA A 119 1.44 12.46 5.50
C ALA A 119 -0.04 12.09 5.41
N VAL A 120 -0.65 12.37 4.26
CA VAL A 120 -2.06 12.06 3.98
C VAL A 120 -2.12 10.91 2.96
N ILE A 121 -2.93 9.89 3.24
CA ILE A 121 -3.21 8.80 2.28
C ILE A 121 -4.03 9.31 1.11
N GLU A 122 -3.58 9.06 -0.11
CA GLU A 122 -4.28 9.41 -1.36
C GLU A 122 -4.85 8.20 -2.08
N ALA A 123 -4.18 7.05 -1.98
CA ALA A 123 -4.63 5.81 -2.60
C ALA A 123 -4.19 4.57 -1.83
N LEU A 124 -5.05 3.57 -1.84
CA LEU A 124 -4.78 2.24 -1.32
C LEU A 124 -4.82 1.25 -2.49
N HIS A 125 -3.74 0.51 -2.69
CA HIS A 125 -3.63 -0.49 -3.74
C HIS A 125 -3.56 -1.88 -3.11
N LEU A 126 -4.53 -2.74 -3.43
CA LEU A 126 -4.56 -4.12 -2.97
C LEU A 126 -3.52 -4.99 -3.70
N ARG A 127 -3.19 -6.13 -3.10
CA ARG A 127 -2.51 -7.25 -3.78
C ARG A 127 -3.46 -7.76 -4.87
N GLY A 128 -3.16 -7.46 -6.14
CA GLY A 128 -4.10 -7.61 -7.26
C GLY A 128 -4.32 -6.32 -8.06
N GLY A 129 -3.79 -5.19 -7.59
CA GLY A 129 -3.75 -3.92 -8.35
C GLY A 129 -5.00 -3.07 -8.24
N LYS A 130 -6.11 -3.61 -7.71
CA LYS A 130 -7.34 -2.86 -7.45
C LYS A 130 -7.09 -1.71 -6.46
N ARG A 131 -7.63 -0.53 -6.78
CA ARG A 131 -7.66 0.62 -5.87
C ARG A 131 -8.92 0.61 -5.03
N VAL A 132 -8.79 0.89 -3.74
CA VAL A 132 -9.92 0.96 -2.80
C VAL A 132 -9.83 2.21 -1.92
N ARG A 133 -10.92 2.52 -1.21
CA ARG A 133 -10.98 3.65 -0.26
C ARG A 133 -10.57 3.26 1.16
N LYS A 134 -10.65 1.97 1.48
CA LYS A 134 -10.48 1.39 2.81
C LYS A 134 -9.99 -0.05 2.68
N ALA A 135 -9.02 -0.46 3.49
CA ALA A 135 -8.50 -1.83 3.53
C ALA A 135 -7.71 -2.09 4.82
N ALA A 136 -7.61 -3.36 5.23
CA ALA A 136 -6.67 -3.75 6.27
C ALA A 136 -5.23 -3.77 5.73
N ALA A 137 -4.24 -3.59 6.61
CA ALA A 137 -2.83 -3.48 6.23
C ALA A 137 -2.31 -4.71 5.47
N TRP A 138 -2.79 -5.90 5.82
CA TRP A 138 -2.35 -7.15 5.20
C TRP A 138 -2.80 -7.31 3.73
N ASP A 139 -3.95 -6.75 3.37
CA ASP A 139 -4.49 -6.75 2.00
C ASP A 139 -3.71 -5.82 1.05
N LEU A 140 -2.93 -4.89 1.61
CA LEU A 140 -2.30 -3.81 0.84
C LEU A 140 -0.99 -4.26 0.19
N LYS A 141 -0.90 -4.00 -1.11
CA LYS A 141 0.36 -4.00 -1.86
C LYS A 141 1.15 -2.71 -1.63
N ARG A 142 0.45 -1.57 -1.67
CA ARG A 142 1.05 -0.24 -1.56
C ARG A 142 0.03 0.81 -1.13
N VAL A 143 0.47 1.72 -0.30
CA VAL A 143 -0.22 2.96 0.03
C VAL A 143 0.47 4.11 -0.68
N THR A 144 -0.28 4.97 -1.34
CA THR A 144 0.23 6.22 -1.90
C THR A 144 -0.13 7.35 -0.98
N CYS A 145 0.85 8.19 -0.66
CA CYS A 145 0.73 9.32 0.24
C CYS A 145 1.34 10.58 -0.36
N ARG A 146 0.95 11.72 0.21
CA ARG A 146 1.66 12.98 0.07
C ARG A 146 1.96 13.57 1.43
N TRP A 147 2.97 14.42 1.52
CA TRP A 147 3.21 15.21 2.73
C TRP A 147 2.02 16.14 2.99
N LYS A 148 1.60 16.23 4.25
CA LYS A 148 0.68 17.28 4.67
C LYS A 148 1.43 18.60 4.56
N ARG A 149 0.84 19.59 3.88
CA ARG A 149 1.41 20.94 3.85
C ARG A 149 1.29 21.52 5.26
N ASP A 150 2.40 21.91 5.85
CA ASP A 150 2.36 22.70 7.08
C ASP A 150 1.69 24.03 6.75
N GLY A 151 0.63 24.38 7.48
CA GLY A 151 -0.11 25.64 7.28
C GLY A 151 0.70 26.91 7.57
N ARG A 152 2.02 26.81 7.80
CA ARG A 152 2.94 27.93 8.07
C ARG A 152 3.78 28.27 6.84
N GLY A 153 3.12 28.63 5.73
CA GLY A 153 3.82 28.96 4.47
C GLY A 153 3.02 29.77 3.45
N ARG A 154 2.00 30.51 3.87
CA ARG A 154 1.35 31.54 3.03
C ARG A 154 1.14 32.83 3.84
N ARG A 155 2.23 33.48 4.22
CA ARG A 155 2.26 34.93 4.41
C ARG A 155 3.52 35.46 3.74
N ASP A 156 3.28 36.41 2.85
CA ASP A 156 4.24 37.35 2.26
C ASP A 156 5.23 36.82 1.23
N ASP A 157 4.75 36.71 -0.02
CA ASP A 157 5.49 37.32 -1.12
C ASP A 157 4.53 37.99 -2.12
N LYS A 158 3.84 39.06 -1.66
CA LYS A 158 3.35 40.10 -2.58
C LYS A 158 4.57 40.90 -3.05
N ARG A 159 5.41 40.28 -3.88
CA ARG A 159 6.37 41.00 -4.71
C ARG A 159 5.58 41.93 -5.61
N ARG A 160 5.59 43.20 -5.20
CA ARG A 160 5.28 44.39 -5.97
C ARG A 160 5.61 44.15 -7.45
N ARG A 161 4.58 44.09 -8.29
CA ARG A 161 4.74 44.36 -9.73
C ARG A 161 5.24 45.80 -9.84
N PRO A 162 6.41 46.10 -10.44
CA PRO A 162 6.62 47.42 -10.98
C PRO A 162 5.76 47.52 -12.25
N GLN A 163 4.63 48.19 -12.15
CA GLN A 163 4.01 48.82 -13.32
C GLN A 163 4.98 49.91 -13.78
N ARG A 164 5.85 49.60 -14.74
CA ARG A 164 6.49 50.63 -15.54
C ARG A 164 5.61 50.88 -16.75
N ALA A 165 4.91 51.99 -16.67
CA ALA A 165 4.23 52.65 -17.76
C ALA A 165 5.18 52.79 -18.96
N SER A 166 4.70 52.38 -20.12
CA SER A 166 5.31 52.74 -21.40
C SER A 166 4.20 52.96 -22.41
N ASP A 167 3.46 54.05 -22.23
CA ASP A 167 2.55 54.60 -23.26
C ASP A 167 2.66 56.14 -23.36
N GLU A 168 3.78 56.71 -22.93
CA GLU A 168 4.06 58.15 -23.03
C GLU A 168 5.42 58.43 -23.70
N ALA A 169 5.71 57.71 -24.79
CA ALA A 169 6.87 57.99 -25.65
C ALA A 169 6.52 57.97 -27.16
N ARG A 170 5.24 58.02 -27.52
CA ARG A 170 4.79 58.08 -28.93
C ARG A 170 3.89 59.27 -29.29
N LYS A 171 3.84 60.32 -28.46
CA LYS A 171 2.94 61.45 -28.73
C LYS A 171 3.51 62.83 -28.41
N ARG A 172 4.75 63.12 -28.83
CA ARG A 172 5.32 64.50 -28.86
C ARG A 172 6.32 64.75 -29.99
N LEU A 173 6.03 64.26 -31.19
CA LEU A 173 6.69 64.74 -32.43
C LEU A 173 5.72 64.66 -33.61
N THR A 174 4.47 65.00 -33.35
CA THR A 174 3.57 65.58 -34.35
C THR A 174 2.88 66.75 -33.69
N ASP A 175 2.90 67.87 -34.39
CA ASP A 175 2.02 69.02 -34.20
C ASP A 175 2.46 70.12 -33.21
N ARG A 176 3.45 70.92 -33.63
CA ARG A 176 3.22 72.37 -33.69
C ARG A 176 3.20 72.78 -35.16
N GLY A 177 1.99 72.77 -35.72
CA GLY A 177 1.71 73.40 -36.99
C GLY A 177 1.94 74.92 -36.99
N ASP A 178 2.37 75.39 -38.15
CA ASP A 178 1.69 76.42 -38.95
C ASP A 178 1.63 77.85 -38.38
N ARG A 179 2.37 78.80 -38.99
CA ARG A 179 1.79 79.88 -39.83
C ARG A 179 2.77 81.01 -40.23
N ARG A 180 2.67 81.32 -41.54
CA ARG A 180 2.57 82.64 -42.21
C ARG A 180 3.83 83.43 -42.61
N LYS A 181 3.95 83.55 -43.94
CA LYS A 181 4.07 84.76 -44.80
C LYS A 181 4.84 85.98 -44.27
N GLY A 182 5.86 86.33 -45.04
CA GLY A 182 6.45 87.65 -45.24
C GLY A 182 7.31 87.60 -46.49
#